data_AF-A0A918P1E6-F1
#
_entry.id   AF-A0A918P1E6-F1
#
_cell.length_a   1.000
_cell.length_b   1.000
_cell.length_c   1.000
_cell.angle_alpha   90.00
_cell.angle_beta   90.00
_cell.angle_gamma   90.00
#
_symmetry.space_group_name_H-M   'P 1'
#
loop_
_entity.id
_entity.type
_entity.pdbx_description
1 polymer ?
#
loop_
_entity_poly.entity_id
_entity_poly.type
_entity_poly.pdbx_seq_one_letter_code
_entity_poly.pdbx_strand_id
1 'polypeptide(L)'
;MTALGRLSHALWKGVWHRWPRPSEIGGEDGYQDFAGRIPLLATSLRLLAAKGPHGAVWWRYGHSEWETLDVALADPDDRDAYRQRGSRPQPRSGDPRTMGCRGPS
;
A
#
# COMPACT_ATOMS: atom_id res chain seq x y z
N MET A 1 4.67 -6.25 -21.28
CA MET A 1 4.95 -7.53 -20.60
C MET A 1 3.65 -8.17 -20.08
N THR A 2 2.54 -8.04 -20.79
CA THR A 2 1.20 -8.09 -20.17
C THR A 2 0.59 -9.50 -20.10
N ALA A 3 1.00 -10.40 -21.00
CA ALA A 3 0.47 -11.77 -21.06
C ALA A 3 0.90 -12.63 -19.84
N LEU A 4 2.19 -12.59 -19.49
CA LEU A 4 2.71 -13.29 -18.31
C LEU A 4 2.08 -12.76 -17.02
N GLY A 5 1.94 -11.43 -16.91
CA GLY A 5 1.27 -10.78 -15.78
C GLY A 5 -0.18 -11.26 -15.62
N ARG A 6 -0.92 -11.41 -16.72
CA ARG A 6 -2.30 -11.91 -16.70
C ARG A 6 -2.38 -13.38 -16.29
N LEU A 7 -1.53 -14.24 -16.86
CA LEU A 7 -1.53 -15.68 -16.56
C LEU A 7 -1.12 -15.99 -15.11
N SER A 8 -0.15 -15.25 -14.60
CA SER A 8 0.35 -15.39 -13.23
C SER A 8 -0.50 -14.63 -12.19
N HIS A 9 -1.48 -13.83 -12.62
CA HIS A 9 -2.22 -12.90 -11.75
C HIS A 9 -2.78 -13.58 -10.49
N ALA A 10 -3.31 -14.80 -10.62
CA ALA A 10 -3.87 -15.53 -9.48
C ALA A 10 -2.83 -15.92 -8.41
N LEU A 11 -1.54 -15.96 -8.74
CA LEU A 11 -0.46 -16.36 -7.83
C LEU A 11 0.13 -15.20 -7.04
N TRP A 12 0.11 -13.99 -7.60
CA TRP A 12 0.72 -12.81 -6.99
C TRP A 12 -0.31 -11.75 -6.56
N LYS A 13 -1.55 -11.80 -7.04
CA LYS A 13 -2.57 -10.85 -6.57
C LYS A 13 -2.79 -11.04 -5.06
N GLY A 14 -2.67 -9.96 -4.31
CA GLY A 14 -3.06 -9.95 -2.91
C GLY A 14 -4.57 -10.11 -2.76
N VAL A 15 -5.00 -10.58 -1.59
CA VAL A 15 -6.42 -10.68 -1.23
C VAL A 15 -6.83 -9.39 -0.55
N TRP A 16 -7.88 -8.74 -1.06
CA TRP A 16 -8.43 -7.57 -0.38
C TRP A 16 -9.23 -8.00 0.85
N HIS A 17 -8.83 -7.54 2.02
CA HIS A 17 -9.56 -7.71 3.27
C HIS A 17 -10.25 -6.40 3.63
N ARG A 18 -11.57 -6.35 3.40
CA ARG A 18 -12.41 -5.24 3.84
C ARG A 18 -12.69 -5.35 5.34
N TRP A 19 -12.63 -4.23 6.06
CA TRP A 19 -13.05 -4.17 7.45
C TRP A 19 -14.58 -4.31 7.58
N PRO A 20 -15.10 -5.02 8.59
CA PRO A 20 -16.55 -5.27 8.72
C PRO A 20 -17.41 -4.02 8.91
N ARG A 21 -16.81 -2.87 9.26
CA ARG A 21 -17.51 -1.60 9.42
C ARG A 21 -16.91 -0.54 8.49
N PRO A 22 -17.74 0.19 7.72
CA PRO A 22 -17.30 1.38 7.01
C PRO A 22 -16.66 2.36 7.99
N SER A 23 -15.60 3.05 7.58
CA SER A 23 -15.07 4.16 8.37
C SER A 23 -16.13 5.27 8.47
N GLU A 24 -16.17 5.99 9.59
CA GLU A 24 -17.10 7.13 9.80
C GLU A 24 -16.91 8.26 8.76
N ILE A 25 -15.80 8.24 8.02
CA ILE A 25 -15.42 9.23 7.01
C ILE A 25 -15.87 8.82 5.60
N GLY A 26 -16.51 7.65 5.45
CA GLY A 26 -17.03 7.20 4.16
C GLY A 26 -15.92 6.74 3.23
N GLY A 27 -15.41 5.54 3.48
CA GLY A 27 -14.51 4.83 2.57
C GLY A 27 -14.55 3.33 2.82
N GLU A 28 -14.30 2.54 1.78
CA GLU A 28 -14.01 1.11 1.95
C GLU A 28 -12.63 1.00 2.61
N ASP A 29 -12.62 0.84 3.94
CA ASP A 29 -11.39 0.64 4.69
C ASP A 29 -10.99 -0.84 4.69
N GLY A 30 -9.70 -1.11 4.48
CA GLY A 30 -9.18 -2.45 4.31
C GLY A 30 -7.67 -2.48 4.06
N TYR A 31 -7.15 -3.68 3.90
CA TYR A 31 -5.74 -3.92 3.57
C TYR A 31 -5.61 -5.03 2.53
N GLN A 32 -4.49 -5.05 1.83
CA GLN A 32 -4.20 -6.07 0.83
C GLN A 32 -3.26 -7.14 1.41
N ASP A 33 -3.75 -8.36 1.59
CA ASP A 33 -2.95 -9.45 2.14
C ASP A 33 -2.17 -10.19 1.05
N PHE A 34 -0.84 -10.19 1.17
CA PHE A 34 0.08 -10.91 0.30
C PHE A 34 0.66 -12.18 0.95
N ALA A 35 0.12 -12.63 2.09
CA ALA A 35 0.58 -13.86 2.75
C ALA A 35 0.54 -15.07 1.80
N GLY A 36 1.69 -15.72 1.63
CA GLY A 36 1.87 -16.87 0.74
C GLY A 36 1.83 -16.52 -0.76
N ARG A 37 1.85 -15.23 -1.13
CA ARG A 37 1.96 -14.77 -2.52
C ARG A 37 3.42 -14.56 -2.88
N ILE A 38 3.77 -14.93 -4.11
CA ILE A 38 5.12 -14.75 -4.64
C ILE A 38 5.11 -13.52 -5.55
N PRO A 39 5.84 -12.43 -5.24
CA PRO A 39 5.88 -11.27 -6.11
C PRO A 39 6.55 -11.63 -7.44
N LEU A 40 5.89 -11.27 -8.55
CA LEU A 40 6.47 -11.45 -9.88
C LEU A 40 7.12 -10.14 -10.32
N LEU A 41 8.45 -10.19 -10.47
CA LEU A 41 9.26 -9.05 -10.90
C LEU A 41 9.77 -9.24 -12.32
N ALA A 42 9.86 -8.13 -13.04
CA ALA A 42 10.29 -8.06 -14.42
C ALA A 42 11.37 -6.99 -14.56
N THR A 43 12.42 -7.27 -15.33
CA THR A 43 13.41 -6.26 -15.71
C THR A 43 13.93 -6.54 -17.12
N SER A 44 14.69 -5.61 -17.68
CA SER A 44 15.40 -5.81 -18.93
C SER A 44 16.89 -5.58 -18.75
N LEU A 45 17.70 -6.36 -19.46
CA LEU A 45 19.17 -6.18 -19.45
C LEU A 45 19.58 -4.77 -19.87
N ARG A 46 18.83 -4.14 -20.78
CA ARG A 46 19.07 -2.75 -21.20
C ARG A 46 18.87 -1.75 -20.06
N LEU A 47 17.83 -1.93 -19.24
CA LEU A 47 17.60 -1.07 -18.08
C LEU A 47 18.66 -1.28 -17.00
N LEU A 48 19.03 -2.54 -16.75
CA LEU A 48 20.11 -2.89 -15.83
C LEU A 48 21.46 -2.28 -16.26
N ALA A 49 21.78 -2.34 -17.56
CA ALA A 49 23.01 -1.75 -18.08
C ALA A 49 23.02 -0.21 -17.94
N ALA A 50 21.87 0.44 -18.08
CA ALA A 50 21.77 1.90 -18.03
C ALA A 50 21.76 2.48 -16.61
N LYS A 51 21.12 1.81 -15.65
CA LYS A 51 20.88 2.35 -14.30
C LYS A 51 21.51 1.52 -13.17
N GLY A 52 22.09 0.37 -13.50
CA GLY A 52 22.57 -0.60 -12.52
C GLY A 52 21.45 -1.35 -11.79
N PRO A 53 21.79 -2.38 -11.00
CA PRO A 53 20.81 -3.22 -10.28
C PRO A 53 20.09 -2.49 -9.13
N HIS A 54 20.68 -1.41 -8.62
CA HIS A 54 20.10 -0.58 -7.54
C HIS A 54 19.19 0.54 -8.05
N GLY A 55 19.14 0.76 -9.37
CA GLY A 55 18.26 1.76 -9.95
C GLY A 55 16.80 1.34 -9.95
N ALA A 56 15.91 2.27 -10.31
CA ALA A 56 14.52 1.99 -10.62
C ALA A 56 14.43 1.25 -11.98
N VAL A 57 14.60 -0.08 -11.91
CA VAL A 57 14.69 -1.01 -13.05
C VAL A 57 13.84 -2.26 -12.89
N TRP A 58 13.10 -2.39 -11.78
CA TRP A 58 12.24 -3.52 -11.50
C TRP A 58 10.78 -3.16 -11.72
N TRP A 59 10.05 -3.99 -12.46
CA TRP A 59 8.63 -3.87 -12.70
C TRP A 59 7.90 -4.94 -11.91
N ARG A 60 7.15 -4.54 -10.87
CA ARG A 60 6.26 -5.44 -10.13
C ARG A 60 4.91 -5.49 -10.84
N TYR A 61 4.43 -6.69 -11.14
CA TYR A 61 3.09 -6.81 -11.70
C TYR A 61 2.03 -6.35 -10.70
N GLY A 62 1.11 -5.50 -11.17
CA GLY A 62 0.10 -4.84 -10.33
C GLY A 62 0.45 -3.39 -9.98
N HIS A 63 1.69 -2.96 -10.20
CA HIS A 63 2.13 -1.58 -10.00
C HIS A 63 2.22 -0.84 -11.34
N SER A 64 2.23 0.50 -11.30
CA SER A 64 2.26 1.36 -12.49
C SER A 64 3.64 1.92 -12.82
N GLU A 65 4.61 1.77 -11.93
CA GLU A 65 5.92 2.42 -12.01
C GLU A 65 7.08 1.41 -12.01
N TRP A 66 8.24 1.84 -12.50
CA TRP A 66 9.50 1.13 -12.29
C TRP A 66 10.06 1.46 -10.92
N GLU A 67 10.45 0.44 -10.18
CA GLU A 67 10.82 0.52 -8.77
C GLU A 67 12.26 0.02 -8.57
N THR A 68 12.84 0.42 -7.43
CA THR A 68 14.05 -0.22 -6.92
C THR A 68 13.71 -1.61 -6.38
N LEU A 69 14.72 -2.47 -6.23
CA LEU A 69 14.48 -3.87 -5.84
C LEU A 69 13.81 -3.98 -4.46
N ASP A 70 14.24 -3.14 -3.52
CA ASP A 70 13.69 -3.07 -2.16
C ASP A 70 12.22 -2.66 -2.16
N VAL A 71 11.84 -1.63 -2.93
CA VAL A 71 10.45 -1.18 -3.05
C VAL A 71 9.60 -2.25 -3.74
N ALA A 72 10.10 -2.86 -4.81
CA ALA A 72 9.40 -3.89 -5.55
C ALA A 72 9.16 -5.17 -4.71
N LEU A 73 10.02 -5.43 -3.72
CA LEU A 73 9.86 -6.55 -2.78
C LEU A 73 9.06 -6.20 -1.52
N ALA A 74 8.90 -4.92 -1.20
CA ALA A 74 8.12 -4.50 -0.05
C ALA A 74 6.62 -4.76 -0.28
N ASP A 75 5.87 -5.03 0.79
CA ASP A 75 4.41 -5.15 0.76
C ASP A 75 3.77 -3.94 1.50
N PRO A 76 3.82 -2.73 0.93
CA PRO A 76 3.49 -1.48 1.64
C PRO A 76 1.99 -1.29 1.93
N ASP A 77 1.12 -2.11 1.35
CA ASP A 77 -0.34 -2.06 1.54
C ASP A 77 -0.87 -3.24 2.38
N ASP A 78 0.04 -3.98 3.04
CA ASP A 78 -0.29 -5.16 3.80
C ASP A 78 -0.89 -4.90 5.19
N ARG A 79 -1.16 -5.99 5.90
CA ARG A 79 -1.72 -5.93 7.25
C ARG A 79 -0.85 -5.11 8.20
N ASP A 80 0.47 -5.16 8.06
CA ASP A 80 1.38 -4.47 8.97
C ASP A 80 1.45 -2.98 8.65
N ALA A 81 1.38 -2.59 7.38
CA ALA A 81 1.20 -1.19 6.99
C ALA A 81 -0.13 -0.61 7.52
N TYR A 82 -1.22 -1.39 7.45
CA TYR A 82 -2.50 -1.00 8.03
C TYR A 82 -2.44 -0.86 9.57
N ARG A 83 -1.82 -1.82 10.27
CA ARG A 83 -1.61 -1.75 11.72
C ARG A 83 -0.85 -0.49 12.12
N GLN A 84 0.21 -0.14 11.39
CA GLN A 84 0.99 1.07 11.64
C GLN A 84 0.15 2.34 11.51
N ARG A 85 -0.81 2.40 10.55
CA ARG A 85 -1.79 3.49 10.45
C ARG A 85 -2.68 3.57 11.68
N GLY A 86 -3.22 2.44 12.16
CA GLY A 86 -4.09 2.40 13.34
C GLY A 86 -3.38 2.72 14.66
N SER A 87 -2.07 2.46 14.76
CA SER A 87 -1.26 2.82 15.94
C SER A 87 -0.79 4.27 15.98
N ARG A 88 -0.95 5.02 14.88
CA ARG A 88 -0.70 6.46 14.89
C ARG A 88 -1.85 7.14 15.63
N PRO A 89 -1.61 7.87 16.72
CA PRO A 89 -2.66 8.59 17.42
C PRO A 89 -3.34 9.54 16.43
N GLN A 90 -4.60 9.25 16.09
CA GLN A 90 -5.42 10.25 15.42
C GLN A 90 -5.60 11.41 16.41
N PRO A 91 -5.36 12.67 16.00
CA PRO A 91 -5.80 13.78 16.81
C PRO A 91 -7.30 13.59 17.03
N ARG A 92 -7.71 13.44 18.29
CA ARG A 92 -9.12 13.52 18.66
C ARG A 92 -9.57 14.94 18.34
N SER A 93 -10.00 15.19 17.11
CA SER A 93 -10.73 16.39 16.75
C SER A 93 -12.07 16.33 17.46
N GLY A 94 -12.07 16.80 18.70
CA GLY A 94 -13.19 16.74 19.63
C GLY A 94 -12.73 16.62 21.08
N ASP A 95 -11.80 17.46 21.53
CA ASP A 95 -11.67 17.73 22.96
C ASP A 95 -12.58 18.92 23.30
N PRO A 96 -13.70 18.74 24.04
CA PRO A 96 -14.61 19.82 24.39
C PRO A 96 -13.99 20.85 25.35
N ARG A 97 -12.80 20.58 25.90
CA ARG A 97 -12.18 21.41 26.94
C ARG A 97 -11.57 22.72 26.45
N THR A 98 -11.59 23.01 25.14
CA THR A 98 -11.17 24.31 24.58
C THR A 98 -12.33 25.27 24.29
N MET A 99 -13.59 24.89 24.53
CA MET A 99 -14.72 25.83 24.52
C MET A 99 -15.00 26.40 25.92
N GLY A 100 -14.16 27.33 26.35
CA GLY A 100 -14.47 28.31 27.41
C GLY A 100 -13.80 29.63 27.02
N CYS A 101 -14.42 30.79 26.94
CA CYS A 101 -15.74 31.23 27.37
C CYS A 101 -16.22 32.31 26.37
N ARG A 102 -17.46 32.22 25.86
CA ARG A 102 -18.23 33.40 25.48
C ARG A 102 -19.49 33.38 26.33
N GLY A 103 -19.51 34.17 27.40
CA GLY A 103 -20.74 34.50 28.11
C GLY A 103 -21.57 35.46 27.25
N PRO A 104 -22.91 35.41 27.32
CA PRO A 104 -23.76 36.35 26.62
C PRO A 104 -23.96 37.66 27.42
N SER A 105 -24.11 38.73 26.64
CA SER A 105 -24.65 40.07 26.93
C SER A 105 -23.79 41.07 27.71
#